data_AF-A0ABD1QSC6-F1
#
_entry.id   AF-A0ABD1QSC6-F1
#
_cell.length_a   1.000
_cell.length_b   1.000
_cell.length_c   1.000
_cell.angle_alpha   90.00
_cell.angle_beta   90.00
_cell.angle_gamma   90.00
#
_symmetry.space_group_name_H-M   'P 1'
#
loop_
_entity.id
_entity.type
_entity.pdbx_description
1 polymer ?
#
loop_
_entity_poly.entity_id
_entity_poly.type
_entity_poly.pdbx_seq_one_letter_code
_entity_poly.pdbx_strand_id
1 'polypeptide(L)'
;MDPVISATIEFTLEKLLAITTEEFNLVRGFKQDLANLTDSLLSIKAVLKDADRRQVNDEAVKLWLKKLEDVAYDADYVLDKIKYENLRRTVQIQNQMKPKVCLLKN
;
A
#
# COMPACT_ATOMS: atom_id res chain seq x y z
N MET A 1 0.67 5.36 23.52
CA MET A 1 0.95 5.64 22.10
C MET A 1 -0.29 6.20 21.41
N ASP A 2 -0.18 6.93 20.29
CA ASP A 2 -1.35 7.40 19.52
C ASP A 2 -2.04 6.20 18.82
N PRO A 3 -3.32 5.92 19.10
CA PRO A 3 -4.07 4.81 18.48
C PRO A 3 -4.18 4.93 16.96
N VAL A 4 -4.17 6.16 16.43
CA VAL A 4 -4.31 6.45 15.00
C VAL A 4 -3.09 5.95 14.22
N ILE A 5 -1.89 6.16 14.77
CA ILE A 5 -0.63 5.70 14.15
C ILE A 5 -0.61 4.17 14.05
N SER A 6 -1.02 3.46 15.12
CA SER A 6 -1.05 2.00 15.11
C SER A 6 -2.04 1.45 14.09
N ALA A 7 -3.26 2.00 14.04
CA ALA A 7 -4.29 1.56 13.11
C ALA A 7 -3.88 1.79 11.64
N THR A 8 -3.21 2.91 11.36
CA THR A 8 -2.72 3.24 10.01
C THR A 8 -1.69 2.21 9.52
N ILE A 9 -0.71 1.84 10.37
CA ILE A 9 0.30 0.83 10.02
C ILE A 9 -0.34 -0.53 9.73
N GLU A 10 -1.33 -0.94 10.53
CA GLU A 10 -2.02 -2.22 10.33
C GLU A 10 -2.78 -2.25 9.00
N PHE A 11 -3.54 -1.19 8.72
CA PHE A 11 -4.26 -1.06 7.46
C PHE A 11 -3.32 -1.08 6.24
N THR A 12 -2.19 -0.37 6.30
CA THR A 12 -1.21 -0.36 5.20
C THR A 12 -0.58 -1.74 4.98
N LEU A 13 -0.28 -2.49 6.05
CA LEU A 13 0.24 -3.86 5.95
C LEU A 13 -0.77 -4.80 5.27
N GLU A 14 -2.05 -4.69 5.61
CA GLU A 14 -3.11 -5.48 4.97
C GLU A 14 -3.22 -5.18 3.46
N LYS A 15 -3.16 -3.89 3.07
CA LYS A 15 -3.15 -3.49 1.66
C LYS A 15 -1.94 -4.02 0.90
N LEU A 16 -0.75 -3.97 1.51
CA LEU A 16 0.47 -4.49 0.90
C LEU A 16 0.39 -6.00 0.65
N LEU A 17 -0.08 -6.76 1.66
CA LEU A 17 -0.27 -8.20 1.54
C LEU A 17 -1.23 -8.53 0.40
N ALA A 18 -2.39 -7.85 0.32
CA ALA A 18 -3.36 -8.04 -0.75
C ALA A 18 -2.74 -7.80 -2.15
N ILE A 19 -1.97 -6.72 -2.31
CA ILE A 19 -1.30 -6.38 -3.57
C ILE A 19 -0.21 -7.40 -3.93
N THR A 20 0.50 -7.96 -2.94
CA THR A 20 1.50 -9.01 -3.21
C THR A 20 0.87 -10.36 -3.57
N THR A 21 -0.32 -10.67 -3.04
CA THR A 21 -1.01 -11.94 -3.31
C THR A 21 -1.82 -11.93 -4.60
N GLU A 22 -2.36 -10.77 -5.01
CA GLU A 22 -2.97 -10.61 -6.32
C GLU A 22 -1.84 -10.57 -7.38
N GLU A 23 -1.89 -11.40 -8.42
CA GLU A 23 -0.91 -11.41 -9.52
C GLU A 23 -1.04 -10.13 -10.38
N PHE A 24 -0.71 -8.98 -9.81
CA PHE A 24 -0.47 -7.78 -10.57
C PHE A 24 0.80 -8.03 -11.42
N ASN A 25 0.71 -7.76 -12.72
CA ASN A 25 1.86 -7.68 -13.65
C ASN A 25 2.75 -6.48 -13.29
N LEU A 26 3.33 -6.51 -12.09
CA LEU A 26 4.25 -5.53 -11.56
C LEU A 26 5.66 -5.88 -12.07
N VAL A 27 6.38 -4.86 -12.52
CA VAL A 27 7.78 -4.99 -12.90
C VAL A 27 8.57 -5.49 -11.68
N ARG A 28 9.57 -6.35 -11.87
CA ARG A 28 10.37 -6.98 -10.80
C ARG A 28 10.85 -5.98 -9.73
N GLY A 29 11.31 -4.80 -10.14
CA GLY A 29 11.77 -3.75 -9.20
C GLY A 29 10.66 -3.31 -8.24
N PHE A 30 9.43 -3.17 -8.74
CA PHE A 30 8.30 -2.75 -7.94
C PHE A 30 7.87 -3.81 -6.90
N LYS A 31 8.00 -5.10 -7.22
CA LYS A 31 7.78 -6.18 -6.22
C LYS A 31 8.82 -6.14 -5.09
N GLN A 32 10.07 -5.82 -5.42
CA GLN A 32 11.14 -5.65 -4.43
C GLN A 32 10.87 -4.45 -3.53
N ASP A 33 10.42 -3.32 -4.09
CA ASP A 33 10.08 -2.12 -3.33
C ASP A 33 8.93 -2.37 -2.35
N LEU A 34 7.90 -3.11 -2.76
CA LEU A 34 6.80 -3.53 -1.89
C LEU A 34 7.28 -4.41 -0.72
N ALA A 35 8.17 -5.37 -1.00
CA ALA A 35 8.74 -6.23 0.03
C ALA A 35 9.56 -5.43 1.05
N ASN A 36 10.41 -4.53 0.58
CA ASN A 36 11.22 -3.65 1.43
C ASN A 36 10.34 -2.73 2.31
N LEU A 37 9.25 -2.21 1.75
CA LEU A 37 8.28 -1.40 2.49
C LEU A 37 7.57 -2.23 3.58
N THR A 38 7.22 -3.47 3.26
CA THR A 38 6.59 -4.40 4.21
C THR A 38 7.51 -4.70 5.39
N ASP A 39 8.78 -5.05 5.13
CA ASP A 39 9.79 -5.30 6.16
C ASP A 39 10.04 -4.09 7.06
N SER A 40 10.06 -2.89 6.45
CA SER A 40 10.19 -1.64 7.20
C SER A 40 9.02 -1.47 8.17
N LEU A 41 7.78 -1.56 7.67
CA LEU A 41 6.55 -1.41 8.48
C LEU A 41 6.45 -2.44 9.61
N LEU A 42 6.90 -3.68 9.39
CA LEU A 42 6.98 -4.70 10.43
C LEU A 42 7.99 -4.34 11.52
N SER A 43 9.17 -3.83 11.12
CA SER A 43 10.21 -3.38 12.06
C SER A 43 9.71 -2.22 12.92
N ILE A 44 9.02 -1.27 12.31
CA ILE A 44 8.36 -0.16 12.98
C ILE A 44 7.34 -0.65 14.01
N LYS A 45 6.44 -1.57 13.60
CA LYS A 45 5.41 -2.12 14.48
C LYS A 45 6.03 -2.75 15.72
N ALA A 46 7.17 -3.43 15.55
CA ALA A 46 7.93 -3.99 16.67
C ALA A 46 8.52 -2.91 17.59
N VAL A 47 9.15 -1.86 17.04
CA VAL A 47 9.69 -0.73 17.82
C VAL A 47 8.59 -0.02 18.59
N LEU A 48 7.45 0.22 17.95
CA LEU A 48 6.29 0.85 18.56
C LEU A 48 5.74 0.04 19.74
N LYS A 49 5.59 -1.28 19.55
CA LYS A 49 5.14 -2.19 20.60
C LYS A 49 6.10 -2.20 21.80
N ASP A 50 7.41 -2.16 21.56
CA ASP A 50 8.40 -2.10 22.64
C ASP A 50 8.43 -0.73 23.34
N ALA A 51 8.27 0.36 22.58
CA ALA A 51 8.19 1.72 23.12
C ALA A 51 6.96 1.91 24.02
N ASP A 52 5.79 1.40 23.61
CA ASP A 52 4.55 1.48 24.41
C ASP A 52 4.66 0.61 25.68
N ARG A 53 5.23 -0.61 25.57
CA ARG A 53 5.52 -1.47 26.73
C ARG A 53 6.42 -0.79 27.76
N ARG A 54 7.41 -0.03 27.28
CA ARG A 54 8.38 0.68 28.12
C ARG A 54 7.89 2.07 28.54
N GLN A 55 6.71 2.51 28.10
CA GLN A 55 6.17 3.86 28.31
C GLN A 55 7.17 4.96 27.91
N VAL A 56 7.89 4.75 26.81
CA VAL A 56 8.92 5.68 26.32
C VAL A 56 8.24 6.98 25.89
N ASN A 57 8.60 8.09 26.54
CA ASN A 57 8.08 9.43 26.26
C ASN A 57 9.16 10.33 25.63
N ASP A 58 10.10 9.72 24.92
CA ASP A 58 11.22 10.39 24.28
C ASP A 58 10.76 11.19 23.05
N GLU A 59 11.08 12.48 23.01
CA GLU A 59 10.69 13.38 21.93
C GLU A 59 11.34 13.02 20.57
N ALA A 60 12.53 12.40 20.56
CA ALA A 60 13.14 11.90 19.34
C ALA A 60 12.36 10.70 18.78
N VAL A 61 11.81 9.85 19.65
CA VAL A 61 10.94 8.73 19.25
C VAL A 61 9.65 9.29 18.65
N LYS A 62 9.00 10.28 19.29
CA LYS A 62 7.80 10.92 18.74
C LYS A 62 8.04 11.55 17.37
N LEU A 63 9.15 12.27 17.20
CA LEU A 63 9.50 12.90 15.93
C LEU A 63 9.74 11.86 14.82
N TRP A 64 10.42 10.75 15.14
CA TRP A 64 10.64 9.67 14.19
C TRP A 64 9.33 8.99 13.77
N LEU A 65 8.40 8.79 14.71
CA LEU A 65 7.07 8.23 14.42
C LEU A 65 6.22 9.13 13.54
N LYS A 66 6.27 10.45 13.75
CA LYS A 66 5.55 11.39 12.89
C LYS A 66 6.06 11.38 11.45
N LYS A 67 7.39 11.41 11.27
CA LYS A 67 7.99 11.29 9.92
C LYS A 67 7.61 9.98 9.23
N LEU A 68 7.44 8.94 10.02
CA LEU A 68 7.07 7.65 9.51
C LEU A 68 5.61 7.58 9.08
N GLU A 69 4.71 8.19 9.85
CA GLU A 69 3.31 8.35 9.48
C GLU A 69 3.20 9.08 8.12
N ASP A 70 3.95 10.16 7.93
CA ASP A 70 4.00 10.89 6.65
C ASP A 70 4.40 9.97 5.48
N VAL A 71 5.45 9.17 5.66
CA VAL A 71 5.92 8.21 4.63
C VAL A 71 4.89 7.10 4.37
N ALA A 72 4.18 6.64 5.40
CA ALA A 72 3.13 5.63 5.26
C ALA A 72 1.94 6.17 4.45
N TYR A 73 1.55 7.44 4.66
CA TYR A 73 0.53 8.12 3.85
C TYR A 73 0.94 8.24 2.38
N ASP A 74 2.19 8.65 2.11
CA ASP A 74 2.71 8.72 0.74
C ASP A 74 2.70 7.34 0.06
N ALA A 75 3.09 6.29 0.78
CA ALA A 75 3.04 4.93 0.27
C ALA A 75 1.60 4.48 -0.02
N ASP A 76 0.64 4.75 0.88
CA ASP A 76 -0.76 4.40 0.70
C ASP A 76 -1.36 5.02 -0.58
N TYR A 77 -1.05 6.30 -0.82
CA TYR A 77 -1.44 7.01 -2.04
C TYR A 77 -0.87 6.35 -3.31
N VAL A 78 0.40 5.96 -3.29
CA VAL A 78 1.05 5.28 -4.42
C VAL A 78 0.39 3.92 -4.68
N LEU A 79 0.09 3.14 -3.64
CA LEU A 79 -0.59 1.83 -3.75
C LEU A 79 -1.98 1.98 -4.37
N ASP A 80 -2.75 2.98 -3.96
CA ASP A 80 -4.07 3.25 -4.54
C ASP A 80 -3.99 3.62 -6.02
N LYS A 81 -2.99 4.43 -6.40
CA LYS A 81 -2.75 4.77 -7.80
C LYS A 81 -2.44 3.53 -8.63
N ILE A 82 -1.66 2.59 -8.10
CA ILE A 82 -1.35 1.33 -8.80
C ILE A 82 -2.59 0.47 -8.96
N LYS A 83 -3.39 0.33 -7.91
CA LYS A 83 -4.66 -0.40 -7.95
C LYS A 83 -5.60 0.18 -9.01
N TYR A 84 -5.72 1.52 -9.05
CA TYR A 84 -6.50 2.23 -10.05
C TYR A 84 -5.99 1.99 -11.49
N GLU A 85 -4.68 2.15 -11.72
CA GLU A 85 -4.06 1.97 -13.04
C GLU A 85 -4.22 0.54 -13.57
N ASN A 86 -4.14 -0.46 -12.68
CA ASN A 86 -4.40 -1.84 -13.07
C ASN A 86 -5.87 -2.04 -13.46
N LEU A 87 -6.81 -1.59 -12.63
CA LEU A 87 -8.24 -1.71 -12.93
C LEU A 87 -8.58 -1.00 -14.25
N ARG A 88 -8.02 0.20 -14.49
CA ARG A 88 -8.19 0.93 -15.74
C ARG A 88 -7.71 0.12 -16.94
N ARG A 89 -6.53 -0.49 -16.86
CA ARG A 89 -5.98 -1.35 -17.93
C ARG A 89 -6.88 -2.55 -18.19
N THR A 90 -7.35 -3.23 -17.15
CA THR A 90 -8.25 -4.38 -17.27
C THR A 90 -9.55 -4.00 -17.98
N VAL A 91 -10.18 -2.89 -17.59
CA VAL A 91 -11.41 -2.39 -18.24
C VAL A 91 -11.16 -1.98 -19.70
N GLN A 92 -10.02 -1.33 -19.99
CA GLN A 92 -9.66 -0.95 -21.37
C GLN A 92 -9.49 -2.18 -22.27
N ILE A 93 -8.78 -3.21 -21.80
CA ILE A 93 -8.62 -4.47 -22.53
C ILE A 93 -9.98 -5.13 -22.76
N GLN A 94 -10.82 -5.23 -21.72
CA GLN A 94 -12.17 -5.79 -21.85
C GLN A 94 -13.03 -5.03 -22.86
N ASN A 95 -12.98 -3.69 -22.88
CA ASN A 95 -13.73 -2.89 -23.85
C ASN A 95 -13.21 -3.04 -25.29
N GLN A 96 -11.90 -3.24 -25.47
CA GLN A 96 -11.32 -3.51 -26.79
C GLN A 96 -11.68 -4.90 -27.32
N MET A 97 -11.88 -5.89 -26.43
CA MET A 97 -12.29 -7.24 -26.80
C MET A 97 -13.81 -7.39 -27.06
N LYS A 98 -14.63 -6.35 -26.83
CA LYS A 98 -16.06 -6.41 -27.18
C LYS A 98 -16.22 -6.42 -28.71
N PRO A 99 -16.96 -7.36 -29.30
CA PRO A 99 -17.22 -7.35 -30.73
C PRO A 99 -17.89 -6.04 -31.12
N LYS A 100 -17.33 -5.33 -32.10
CA LYS A 100 -18.06 -4.25 -32.77
C LYS A 100 -19.24 -4.89 -33.47
N VAL A 101 -20.45 -4.76 -32.90
CA VAL A 101 -21.67 -5.19 -33.57
C VAL A 101 -21.80 -4.34 -34.84
N CYS A 102 -21.45 -4.92 -35.98
CA CYS A 102 -21.72 -4.31 -37.27
C CYS A 102 -23.23 -4.32 -37.47
N LEU A 103 -23.89 -3.18 -37.24
CA LEU A 103 -25.26 -2.95 -37.66
C LEU A 103 -25.27 -2.88 -39.20
N LEU A 104 -25.36 -4.03 -39.85
CA LEU A 104 -25.76 -4.10 -41.25
C LEU A 104 -27.24 -3.71 -41.30
N LYS A 105 -27.47 -2.45 -41.71
CA LYS A 105 -28.81 -1.97 -42.08
C LYS A 105 -29.19 -2.64 -43.40
N ASN A 106 -30.28 -3.41 -43.37
CA ASN A 106 -31.03 -3.78 -44.56
C ASN A 106 -32.00 -2.66 -44.93
#